data_AF-A0A959SUJ5-F1
#
_entry.id   AF-A0A959SUJ5-F1
#
_cell.length_a   1.000
_cell.length_b   1.000
_cell.length_c   1.000
_cell.angle_alpha   90.00
_cell.angle_beta   90.00
_cell.angle_gamma   90.00
#
_symmetry.space_group_name_H-M   'P 1'
#
loop_
_entity.id
_entity.type
_entity.pdbx_description
1 polymer ?
#
loop_
_entity_poly.entity_id
_entity_poly.type
_entity_poly.pdbx_seq_one_letter_code
_entity_poly.pdbx_strand_id
1 'polypeptide(L)'
;RPILKLVAEARSKKSNIQLSVFSTEPILHFYSGKFIPAITGKKGTAYGESSGFCFETHQYCNAVNIPDFPSTILKPGDEYFQKTVYKVSQVLEK
;
A
#
# COMPACT_ATOMS: atom_id res chain seq x y z
N ARG A 1 -20.30 4.32 -6.35
CA ARG A 1 -18.83 4.11 -6.40
C ARG A 1 -18.32 3.97 -4.96
N PRO A 2 -17.46 2.99 -4.65
CA PRO A 2 -16.97 2.76 -3.29
C PRO A 2 -16.22 3.98 -2.73
N ILE A 3 -16.34 4.18 -1.42
CA ILE A 3 -15.83 5.36 -0.70
C ILE A 3 -14.34 5.15 -0.41
N LEU A 4 -13.52 6.16 -0.71
CA LEU A 4 -12.11 6.19 -0.30
C LEU A 4 -12.01 6.34 1.22
N LYS A 5 -11.32 5.40 1.87
CA LYS A 5 -11.02 5.45 3.30
C LYS A 5 -9.53 5.67 3.51
N LEU A 6 -9.15 6.43 4.53
CA LEU A 6 -7.76 6.48 4.99
C LEU A 6 -7.41 5.10 5.58
N VAL A 7 -6.39 4.43 5.01
CA VAL A 7 -6.02 3.05 5.38
C VAL A 7 -4.62 2.95 5.97
N ALA A 8 -3.73 3.91 5.70
CA ALA A 8 -2.42 3.96 6.34
C ALA A 8 -1.85 5.38 6.33
N GLU A 9 -0.96 5.65 7.28
CA GLU A 9 -0.12 6.84 7.31
C GLU A 9 1.31 6.48 7.70
N ALA A 10 2.28 7.08 7.01
CA ALA A 10 3.70 6.99 7.35
C ALA A 10 4.30 8.38 7.41
N ARG A 11 5.08 8.67 8.45
CA ARG A 11 5.73 9.97 8.66
C ARG A 11 7.22 9.80 8.90
N SER A 12 8.02 10.60 8.22
CA SER A 12 9.46 10.73 8.47
C SER A 12 9.71 11.95 9.34
N LYS A 13 10.26 11.74 10.54
CA LYS A 13 10.71 12.85 11.41
C LYS A 13 11.88 13.63 10.81
N LYS A 14 12.73 12.96 10.01
CA LYS A 14 13.93 13.58 9.43
C LYS A 14 13.59 14.59 8.32
N SER A 15 12.60 14.29 7.51
CA SER A 15 12.22 15.12 6.35
C SER A 15 10.90 15.85 6.54
N ASN A 16 10.18 15.59 7.63
CA ASN A 16 8.82 16.07 7.87
C ASN A 16 7.80 15.71 6.77
N ILE A 17 8.12 14.72 5.93
CA ILE A 17 7.22 14.21 4.91
C ILE A 17 6.27 13.19 5.55
N GLN A 18 4.98 13.33 5.24
CA GLN A 18 3.94 12.36 5.54
C GLN A 18 3.32 11.83 4.25
N LEU A 19 3.14 10.51 4.21
CA LEU A 19 2.40 9.78 3.20
C LEU A 19 1.11 9.25 3.83
N SER A 20 -0.04 9.76 3.38
CA SER A 20 -1.36 9.20 3.73
C SER A 20 -1.89 8.39 2.54
N VAL A 21 -2.31 7.16 2.80
CA VAL A 21 -2.83 6.24 1.78
C VAL A 21 -4.33 6.10 1.95
N PHE A 22 -5.07 6.37 0.89
CA PHE A 22 -6.51 6.16 0.84
C PHE A 22 -6.84 5.05 -0.15
N SER A 23 -7.79 4.20 0.17
CA SER A 23 -8.22 3.14 -0.77
C SER A 23 -9.70 2.83 -0.67
N THR A 24 -10.23 2.26 -1.76
CA THR A 24 -11.53 1.59 -1.80
C THR A 24 -11.44 0.12 -1.43
N GLU A 25 -10.23 -0.43 -1.37
CA GLU A 25 -10.00 -1.84 -1.02
C GLU A 25 -10.23 -2.12 0.46
N PRO A 26 -10.64 -3.35 0.81
CA PRO A 26 -10.88 -3.73 2.20
C PRO A 26 -9.59 -3.94 3.00
N ILE A 27 -8.49 -4.30 2.34
CA ILE A 27 -7.22 -4.68 2.99
C ILE A 27 -6.07 -3.80 2.50
N LEU A 28 -5.16 -3.51 3.43
CA LEU A 28 -3.82 -3.01 3.15
C LEU A 28 -2.80 -3.98 3.77
N HIS A 29 -1.97 -4.58 2.93
CA HIS A 29 -0.81 -5.35 3.36
C HIS A 29 0.38 -4.40 3.56
N PHE A 30 1.00 -4.49 4.73
CA PHE A 30 2.21 -3.75 5.05
C PHE A 30 3.41 -4.68 5.03
N TYR A 31 4.32 -4.45 4.09
CA TYR A 31 5.62 -5.12 4.07
C TYR A 31 6.71 -4.13 4.48
N SER A 32 7.41 -4.42 5.58
CA SER A 32 8.43 -3.54 6.15
C SER A 32 9.79 -3.58 5.45
N GLY A 33 9.90 -4.28 4.32
CA GLY A 33 11.16 -4.43 3.60
C GLY A 33 12.16 -5.43 4.21
N LYS A 34 11.71 -6.31 5.11
CA LYS A 34 12.56 -7.23 5.89
C LYS A 34 13.51 -8.09 5.05
N PHE A 35 13.08 -8.54 3.87
CA PHE A 35 13.84 -9.44 3.01
C PHE A 35 14.37 -8.77 1.74
N ILE A 36 14.49 -7.43 1.74
CA ILE A 36 15.14 -6.72 0.63
C ILE A 36 16.62 -7.15 0.60
N PRO A 37 17.10 -7.76 -0.50
CA PRO A 37 18.49 -8.17 -0.61
C PRO A 37 19.41 -6.95 -0.78
N ALA A 38 20.70 -7.15 -0.53
CA ALA A 38 21.70 -6.14 -0.82
C ALA A 38 21.76 -5.87 -2.34
N ILE A 39 21.33 -4.68 -2.75
CA ILE A 39 21.30 -4.26 -4.15
C ILE A 39 21.72 -2.80 -4.30
N THR A 40 22.27 -2.45 -5.46
CA THR A 40 22.49 -1.05 -5.83
C THR A 40 21.22 -0.46 -6.42
N GLY A 41 20.61 0.48 -5.70
CA GLY A 41 19.38 1.16 -6.05
C GLY A 41 19.56 2.45 -6.86
N LYS A 42 18.53 3.30 -6.83
CA LYS A 42 18.52 4.56 -7.59
C LYS A 42 19.66 5.48 -7.14
N LYS A 43 20.27 6.17 -8.11
CA LYS A 43 21.41 7.08 -7.88
C LYS A 43 22.60 6.41 -7.16
N GLY A 44 22.80 5.10 -7.36
CA GLY A 44 23.87 4.34 -6.72
C GLY A 44 23.66 4.09 -5.21
N THR A 45 22.47 4.35 -4.68
CA THR A 45 22.19 4.15 -3.25
C THR A 45 22.14 2.66 -2.92
N ALA A 46 22.91 2.18 -1.95
CA ALA A 46 22.79 0.80 -1.49
C ALA A 46 21.45 0.60 -0.77
N TYR A 47 20.67 -0.40 -1.20
CA TYR A 47 19.48 -0.88 -0.50
C TYR A 47 19.78 -2.24 0.12
N GLY A 48 19.11 -2.54 1.23
CA GLY A 48 19.11 -3.82 1.92
C GLY A 48 17.88 -3.92 2.82
N GLU A 49 17.95 -4.81 3.81
CA GLU A 49 16.87 -5.02 4.78
C GLU A 49 16.33 -3.68 5.32
N SER A 50 15.00 -3.52 5.27
CA SER A 50 14.25 -2.35 5.75
C SER A 50 14.63 -1.00 5.10
N SER A 51 15.27 -1.00 3.93
CA SER A 51 15.59 0.22 3.16
C SER A 51 14.38 0.89 2.51
N GLY A 52 13.21 0.27 2.62
CA GLY A 52 11.92 0.76 2.15
C GLY A 52 10.79 -0.07 2.73
N PHE A 53 9.55 0.34 2.46
CA PHE A 53 8.35 -0.39 2.85
C PHE A 53 7.30 -0.31 1.74
N CYS A 54 6.33 -1.22 1.78
CA CYS A 54 5.20 -1.24 0.85
C CYS A 54 3.89 -1.07 1.61
N PHE A 55 2.99 -0.27 1.05
CA PHE A 55 1.58 -0.22 1.40
C PHE A 55 0.78 -0.73 0.21
N GLU A 56 0.36 -1.98 0.27
CA GLU A 56 -0.28 -2.68 -0.85
C GLU A 56 -1.76 -2.82 -0.55
N THR A 57 -2.61 -2.12 -1.29
CA THR A 57 -4.06 -2.15 -1.09
C THR A 57 -4.70 -3.15 -2.05
N HIS A 58 -5.44 -4.12 -1.53
CA HIS A 58 -6.04 -5.19 -2.33
C HIS A 58 -7.19 -5.88 -1.59
N GLN A 59 -7.81 -6.85 -2.26
CA GLN A 59 -8.77 -7.77 -1.66
C GLN A 59 -8.07 -8.76 -0.70
N TYR A 60 -8.83 -9.62 -0.05
CA TYR A 60 -8.27 -10.57 0.91
C TYR A 60 -7.27 -11.54 0.25
N CYS A 61 -6.10 -11.72 0.88
CA CYS A 61 -5.15 -12.73 0.43
C CYS A 61 -5.82 -14.11 0.44
N ASN A 62 -5.54 -14.92 -0.58
CA ASN A 62 -6.09 -16.28 -0.70
C ASN A 62 -7.64 -16.36 -0.83
N ALA A 63 -8.33 -15.25 -1.15
CA ALA A 63 -9.80 -15.22 -1.23
C ALA A 63 -10.40 -16.25 -2.18
N VAL A 64 -9.73 -16.56 -3.30
CA VAL A 64 -10.20 -17.58 -4.25
C VAL A 64 -10.31 -18.99 -3.66
N ASN A 65 -9.60 -19.26 -2.56
CA ASN A 65 -9.55 -20.56 -1.90
C ASN A 65 -10.30 -20.58 -0.55
N ILE A 66 -10.81 -19.44 -0.09
CA ILE A 66 -11.50 -19.31 1.21
C ILE A 66 -12.93 -18.85 0.92
N PRO A 67 -13.92 -19.78 0.91
CA PRO A 67 -15.30 -19.47 0.49
C PRO A 67 -15.99 -18.34 1.26
N ASP A 68 -15.58 -18.09 2.50
CA ASP A 68 -16.16 -17.03 3.35
C ASP A 68 -15.58 -15.64 3.05
N PHE A 69 -14.51 -15.55 2.26
CA PHE A 69 -13.95 -14.26 1.85
C PHE A 69 -14.74 -13.66 0.68
N PRO A 70 -14.80 -12.32 0.57
CA PRO A 70 -15.40 -11.68 -0.60
C PRO A 70 -14.78 -12.20 -1.89
N SER A 71 -15.63 -12.55 -2.86
CA SER A 71 -15.16 -13.07 -4.16
C SER A 71 -14.29 -12.04 -4.88
N THR A 72 -13.19 -12.51 -5.46
CA THR A 72 -12.29 -11.72 -6.29
C THR A 72 -12.38 -12.11 -7.78
N ILE A 73 -13.40 -12.90 -8.16
CA ILE A 73 -13.62 -13.34 -9.54
C ILE A 73 -14.42 -12.30 -10.31
N LEU A 74 -13.86 -11.80 -11.41
CA LEU A 74 -14.54 -10.94 -12.37
C LEU A 74 -15.12 -11.80 -13.50
N LYS A 75 -16.42 -11.66 -13.82
CA LYS A 75 -17.05 -12.41 -14.92
C LYS A 75 -17.14 -11.56 -16.20
N PRO A 76 -17.34 -12.18 -17.37
CA PRO A 76 -17.59 -11.44 -18.60
C PRO A 76 -18.79 -10.49 -18.44
N GLY A 77 -18.58 -9.21 -18.75
CA GLY A 77 -19.59 -8.15 -18.62
C GLY A 77 -19.57 -7.39 -17.29
N ASP A 78 -18.86 -7.89 -16.27
CA ASP A 78 -18.68 -7.16 -15.01
C ASP A 78 -17.63 -6.05 -15.14
N GLU A 79 -17.83 -4.94 -14.44
CA GLU A 79 -16.83 -3.87 -14.32
C GLU A 79 -16.07 -4.00 -12.99
N TYR A 80 -14.74 -4.13 -13.08
CA TYR A 80 -13.87 -4.02 -11.91
C TYR A 80 -13.52 -2.55 -11.64
N PHE A 81 -13.67 -2.11 -10.40
CA PHE A 81 -13.22 -0.79 -9.97
C PHE A 81 -12.50 -0.85 -8.63
N GLN A 82 -11.27 -0.34 -8.64
CA GLN A 82 -10.46 -0.08 -7.45
C GLN A 82 -9.83 1.31 -7.58
N LYS A 83 -9.68 2.01 -6.46
CA LYS A 83 -8.91 3.25 -6.42
C LYS A 83 -8.05 3.32 -5.17
N THR A 84 -6.78 3.64 -5.37
CA THR A 84 -5.83 3.98 -4.30
C THR A 84 -5.23 5.35 -4.56
N VAL A 85 -5.14 6.18 -3.52
CA VAL A 85 -4.61 7.54 -3.58
C VAL A 85 -3.48 7.67 -2.56
N TYR A 86 -2.32 8.09 -3.04
CA TYR A 86 -1.16 8.43 -2.22
C TYR A 86 -1.10 9.95 -2.08
N LYS A 87 -1.37 10.46 -0.88
CA LYS A 87 -1.25 11.88 -0.57
C LYS A 87 0.08 12.12 0.14
N VAL A 88 0.98 12.83 -0.54
CA VAL A 88 2.23 13.30 0.05
C VAL A 88 2.00 14.71 0.60
N SER A 89 2.44 14.96 1.83
CA SER A 89 2.35 16.26 2.48
C SER A 89 3.58 16.52 3.35
N GLN A 90 3.79 17.78 3.73
CA GLN A 90 4.72 18.13 4.80
C GLN A 90 3.95 18.41 6.07
N VAL A 91 4.45 17.94 7.20
CA VAL A 91 3.86 18.20 8.51
C VAL A 91 4.68 19.28 9.19
N LEU A 92 4.07 20.44 9.39
CA LEU A 92 4.65 21.52 10.17
C LEU A 92 4.67 21.07 11.63
N GLU A 93 5.84 21.09 12.26
CA GLU A 93 5.93 20.95 13.70
C GLU A 93 5.33 22.21 14.34
N LYS A 94 4.54 22.03 15.40
CA LYS A 94 4.12 23.13 16.28
C LYS A 94 5.22 23.40 17.30
#